data_AF-R4H4B3-F1
#
_entry.id   AF-R4H4B3-F1
#
_cell.length_a   1.000
_cell.length_b   1.000
_cell.length_c   1.000
_cell.angle_alpha   90.00
_cell.angle_beta   90.00
_cell.angle_gamma   90.00
#
_symmetry.space_group_name_H-M   'P 1'
#
loop_
_entity.id
_entity.type
_entity.pdbx_description
1 polymer ?
#
loop_
_entity_poly.entity_id
_entity_poly.type
_entity_poly.pdbx_seq_one_letter_code
_entity_poly.pdbx_strand_id
1 'polypeptide(L)'
;VGGTLSNAGISGQAFKYGPQINNVYQLEIVTGKGEVMTCSEKQNSELFYSVLGGLGQFGIITRARIALGPAPHMVKWIRVLYSDFSAFSRDQEHLITKKNGFDYVEGFVTVNRTDLLDNWRSSFSPHDSIGASQFKSEGKTLYCLEVVKYFNLEEANSTNLEVEKLLSELSYIPSTLFSSEVTYIEFLDRVHIAEIKRRA
;
A
#
# COMPACT_ATOMS: atom_id res chain seq x y z
N VAL A 1 -6.44 -9.58 -13.08
CA VAL A 1 -5.42 -10.60 -12.73
C VAL A 1 -4.33 -10.68 -13.79
N GLY A 2 -4.59 -11.19 -15.00
CA GLY A 2 -3.53 -11.38 -16.02
C GLY A 2 -2.65 -10.15 -16.27
N GLY A 3 -3.25 -8.97 -16.48
CA GLY A 3 -2.48 -7.74 -16.75
C GLY A 3 -1.49 -7.33 -15.67
N THR A 4 -1.85 -7.45 -14.37
CA THR A 4 -0.93 -7.10 -13.28
C THR A 4 0.17 -8.14 -13.13
N LEU A 5 -0.15 -9.44 -13.29
CA LEU A 5 0.83 -10.53 -13.26
C LEU A 5 1.80 -10.49 -14.45
N SER A 6 1.37 -9.98 -15.60
CA SER A 6 2.26 -9.73 -16.74
C SER A 6 3.19 -8.54 -16.55
N ASN A 7 3.04 -7.76 -15.48
CA ASN A 7 3.94 -6.66 -15.11
C ASN A 7 4.68 -6.97 -13.80
N ALA A 8 4.00 -6.84 -12.67
CA ALA A 8 4.47 -7.21 -11.33
C ALA A 8 3.30 -7.17 -10.33
N GLY A 9 2.56 -6.06 -10.31
CA GLY A 9 1.52 -5.77 -9.33
C GLY A 9 2.11 -5.34 -7.99
N ILE A 10 2.45 -4.05 -7.86
CA ILE A 10 3.10 -3.47 -6.68
C ILE A 10 2.10 -2.56 -5.95
N SER A 11 2.13 -2.62 -4.62
CA SER A 11 1.53 -1.65 -3.71
C SER A 11 2.27 -1.72 -2.36
N GLY A 12 1.82 -0.98 -1.36
CA GLY A 12 2.49 -0.84 -0.06
C GLY A 12 2.68 -2.12 0.75
N GLN A 13 2.16 -3.28 0.34
CA GLN A 13 2.43 -4.58 0.99
C GLN A 13 3.64 -5.30 0.37
N ALA A 14 4.16 -4.83 -0.76
CA ALA A 14 5.19 -5.52 -1.52
C ALA A 14 6.53 -5.65 -0.75
N PHE A 15 6.80 -4.78 0.22
CA PHE A 15 7.98 -4.93 1.07
C PHE A 15 7.92 -6.17 1.98
N LYS A 16 6.70 -6.65 2.30
CA LYS A 16 6.47 -7.79 3.20
C LYS A 16 6.27 -9.10 2.44
N TYR A 17 5.54 -9.05 1.32
CA TYR A 17 5.13 -10.25 0.57
C TYR A 17 5.70 -10.33 -0.84
N GLY A 18 6.49 -9.34 -1.27
CA GLY A 18 6.83 -9.16 -2.68
C GLY A 18 5.62 -8.66 -3.50
N PRO A 19 5.84 -8.35 -4.79
CA PRO A 19 4.75 -8.02 -5.72
C PRO A 19 3.79 -9.19 -5.93
N GLN A 20 2.66 -8.95 -6.61
CA GLN A 20 1.66 -10.00 -6.90
C GLN A 20 2.27 -11.21 -7.62
N ILE A 21 3.25 -11.00 -8.50
CA ILE A 21 3.95 -12.09 -9.21
C ILE A 21 4.70 -13.06 -8.29
N ASN A 22 5.09 -12.65 -7.08
CA ASN A 22 5.70 -13.54 -6.08
C ASN A 22 4.67 -14.41 -5.33
N ASN A 23 3.38 -14.14 -5.50
CA ASN A 23 2.29 -14.72 -4.71
C ASN A 23 1.38 -15.61 -5.58
N VAL A 24 1.95 -16.27 -6.59
CA VAL A 24 1.26 -17.16 -7.54
C VAL A 24 1.83 -18.58 -7.44
N TYR A 25 0.97 -19.58 -7.29
CA TYR A 25 1.38 -20.98 -7.23
C TYR A 25 1.32 -21.71 -8.58
N GLN A 26 0.41 -21.28 -9.47
CA GLN A 26 0.14 -21.96 -10.73
C GLN A 26 -0.54 -21.01 -11.71
N LEU A 27 -0.24 -21.18 -13.00
CA LEU A 27 -0.89 -20.49 -14.10
C LEU A 27 -1.42 -21.49 -15.14
N GLU A 28 -2.47 -21.08 -15.84
CA GLU A 28 -2.89 -21.68 -17.11
C GLU A 28 -2.75 -20.62 -18.19
N ILE A 29 -2.09 -21.01 -19.30
CA ILE A 29 -1.64 -20.11 -20.35
C ILE A 29 -2.08 -20.66 -21.70
N VAL A 30 -2.59 -19.80 -22.58
CA VAL A 30 -2.68 -20.08 -24.02
C VAL A 30 -1.47 -19.47 -24.69
N THR A 31 -0.57 -20.30 -25.22
CA THR A 31 0.68 -19.82 -25.84
C THR A 31 0.42 -19.16 -27.19
N GLY A 32 1.44 -18.49 -27.76
CA GLY A 32 1.37 -17.94 -29.13
C GLY A 32 1.12 -18.99 -30.23
N LYS A 33 1.24 -20.29 -29.92
CA LYS A 33 0.91 -21.40 -30.83
C LYS A 33 -0.54 -21.88 -30.69
N GLY A 34 -1.32 -21.30 -29.76
CA GLY A 34 -2.68 -21.74 -29.45
C GLY A 34 -2.74 -22.96 -28.51
N GLU A 35 -1.62 -23.35 -27.90
CA GLU A 35 -1.56 -24.49 -26.98
C GLU A 35 -1.98 -24.06 -25.57
N VAL A 36 -2.85 -24.84 -24.92
CA VAL A 36 -3.23 -24.63 -23.52
C VAL A 36 -2.24 -25.37 -22.63
N MET A 37 -1.50 -24.64 -21.80
CA MET A 37 -0.49 -25.18 -20.90
C MET A 37 -0.76 -24.79 -19.46
N THR A 38 -0.58 -25.73 -18.55
CA THR A 38 -0.50 -25.45 -17.11
C THR A 38 0.96 -25.37 -16.69
N CYS A 39 1.34 -24.32 -15.94
CA CYS A 39 2.69 -24.15 -15.43
C CYS A 39 2.73 -23.70 -13.96
N SER A 40 3.81 -24.03 -13.27
CA SER A 40 4.14 -23.71 -11.88
C SER A 40 5.65 -23.79 -11.69
N GLU A 41 6.16 -23.48 -10.50
CA GLU A 41 7.59 -23.67 -10.18
C GLU A 41 8.10 -25.10 -10.44
N LYS A 42 7.22 -26.12 -10.36
CA LYS A 42 7.56 -27.54 -10.48
C LYS A 42 7.15 -28.16 -11.82
N GLN A 43 6.40 -27.44 -12.66
CA GLN A 43 5.87 -27.94 -13.92
C GLN A 43 5.95 -26.84 -14.98
N ASN A 44 6.65 -27.08 -16.10
CA ASN A 44 6.86 -26.06 -17.14
C ASN A 44 7.39 -24.74 -16.53
N SER A 45 8.37 -24.84 -15.63
CA SER A 45 8.85 -23.73 -14.81
C SER A 45 9.42 -22.57 -15.63
N GLU A 46 10.08 -22.87 -16.75
CA GLU A 46 10.55 -21.85 -17.69
C GLU A 46 9.39 -20.98 -18.20
N LEU A 47 8.28 -21.59 -18.62
CA LEU A 47 7.08 -20.85 -19.05
C LEU A 47 6.46 -20.08 -17.88
N PHE A 48 6.40 -20.69 -16.68
CA PHE A 48 5.87 -20.04 -15.48
C PHE A 48 6.61 -18.74 -15.16
N TYR A 49 7.94 -18.77 -15.09
CA TYR A 49 8.75 -17.58 -14.81
C TYR A 49 8.82 -16.61 -16.00
N SER A 50 8.74 -17.10 -17.25
CA SER A 50 8.71 -16.22 -18.42
C SER A 50 7.44 -15.38 -18.47
N VAL A 51 6.28 -15.93 -18.06
CA VAL A 51 4.99 -15.22 -18.11
C VAL A 51 4.86 -14.18 -16.99
N LEU A 52 5.39 -14.44 -15.80
CA LEU A 52 5.37 -13.51 -14.67
C LEU A 52 6.28 -12.31 -14.98
N GLY A 53 5.69 -11.12 -15.13
CA GLY A 53 6.41 -9.94 -15.64
C GLY A 53 6.75 -9.99 -17.13
N GLY A 54 6.20 -10.98 -17.86
CA GLY A 54 6.52 -11.23 -19.27
C GLY A 54 5.84 -10.32 -20.29
N LEU A 55 5.16 -9.26 -19.86
CA LEU A 55 4.49 -8.27 -20.72
C LEU A 55 3.55 -8.90 -21.78
N GLY A 56 2.96 -10.05 -21.46
CA GLY A 56 2.08 -10.81 -22.35
C GLY A 56 2.77 -11.44 -23.57
N GLN A 57 4.10 -11.49 -23.62
CA GLN A 57 4.86 -11.96 -24.80
C GLN A 57 4.78 -13.47 -25.03
N PHE A 58 4.56 -14.25 -23.97
CA PHE A 58 4.66 -15.71 -24.01
C PHE A 58 3.30 -16.42 -24.05
N GLY A 59 2.21 -15.66 -23.93
CA GLY A 59 0.85 -16.19 -23.99
C GLY A 59 -0.14 -15.40 -23.14
N ILE A 60 -1.40 -15.84 -23.18
CA ILE A 60 -2.51 -15.26 -22.45
C ILE A 60 -2.74 -16.07 -21.17
N ILE A 61 -2.64 -15.43 -20.01
CA ILE A 61 -3.02 -16.04 -18.73
C ILE A 61 -4.54 -16.19 -18.68
N THR A 62 -5.04 -17.42 -18.69
CA THR A 62 -6.48 -17.74 -18.58
C THR A 62 -6.89 -18.06 -17.15
N ARG A 63 -5.97 -18.58 -16.32
CA ARG A 63 -6.22 -18.88 -14.90
C ARG A 63 -4.95 -18.67 -14.07
N ALA A 64 -5.12 -18.24 -12.83
CA ALA A 64 -4.05 -18.14 -11.84
C ALA A 64 -4.50 -18.67 -10.48
N ARG A 65 -3.62 -19.40 -9.78
CA ARG A 65 -3.80 -19.79 -8.37
C ARG A 65 -2.99 -18.84 -7.51
N ILE A 66 -3.66 -17.94 -6.79
CA ILE A 66 -3.06 -16.87 -6.00
C ILE A 66 -3.03 -17.28 -4.51
N ALA A 67 -1.96 -16.93 -3.81
CA ALA A 67 -1.85 -17.13 -2.36
C ALA A 67 -2.84 -16.24 -1.60
N LEU A 68 -3.38 -16.75 -0.49
CA LEU A 68 -4.33 -16.04 0.38
C LEU A 68 -3.85 -16.07 1.83
N GLY A 69 -4.25 -15.06 2.60
CA GLY A 69 -4.13 -15.01 4.05
C GLY A 69 -5.48 -14.68 4.70
N PRO A 70 -5.61 -14.83 6.02
CA PRO A 70 -6.78 -14.36 6.75
C PRO A 70 -7.01 -12.87 6.51
N ALA A 71 -8.25 -12.48 6.21
CA ALA A 71 -8.60 -11.08 6.01
C ALA A 71 -8.85 -10.40 7.37
N PRO A 72 -8.14 -9.31 7.71
CA PRO A 72 -8.48 -8.51 8.87
C PRO A 72 -9.84 -7.82 8.65
N HIS A 73 -10.54 -7.51 9.73
CA HIS A 73 -11.81 -6.77 9.62
C HIS A 73 -11.58 -5.27 9.40
N MET A 74 -10.62 -4.70 10.13
CA MET A 74 -10.40 -3.27 10.21
C MET A 74 -8.95 -2.90 9.89
N VAL A 75 -8.76 -1.65 9.50
CA VAL A 75 -7.43 -1.08 9.33
C VAL A 75 -7.34 0.28 9.99
N LYS A 76 -6.18 0.56 10.59
CA LYS A 76 -5.81 1.89 11.07
C LYS A 76 -4.95 2.55 10.00
N TRP A 77 -5.51 3.53 9.30
CA TRP A 77 -4.90 4.21 8.17
C TRP A 77 -4.36 5.57 8.59
N ILE A 78 -3.07 5.80 8.40
CA ILE A 78 -2.35 6.92 8.99
C ILE A 78 -1.58 7.69 7.91
N ARG A 79 -1.60 9.01 8.01
CA ARG A 79 -0.79 9.92 7.19
C ARG A 79 -0.06 10.92 8.07
N VAL A 80 1.21 11.17 7.72
CA VAL A 80 2.07 12.18 8.35
C VAL A 80 2.91 12.89 7.29
N LEU A 81 3.34 14.12 7.56
CA LEU A 81 4.17 14.92 6.65
C LEU A 81 5.60 15.10 7.16
N TYR A 82 6.53 15.18 6.22
CA TYR A 82 7.93 15.53 6.40
C TYR A 82 8.29 16.73 5.53
N SER A 83 9.19 17.57 6.04
CA SER A 83 9.80 18.68 5.29
C SER A 83 11.17 18.34 4.71
N ASP A 84 11.87 17.35 5.26
CA ASP A 84 13.18 16.86 4.80
C ASP A 84 13.04 15.49 4.14
N PHE A 85 13.52 15.37 2.91
CA PHE A 85 13.49 14.11 2.17
C PHE A 85 14.34 13.03 2.84
N SER A 86 15.49 13.41 3.42
CA SER A 86 16.41 12.44 4.02
C SER A 86 15.79 11.77 5.25
N ALA A 87 15.04 12.53 6.05
CA ALA A 87 14.24 11.99 7.15
C ALA A 87 13.11 11.09 6.64
N PHE A 88 12.36 11.55 5.63
CA PHE A 88 11.28 10.77 5.03
C PHE A 88 11.76 9.41 4.49
N SER A 89 12.85 9.38 3.71
CA SER A 89 13.35 8.15 3.11
C SER A 89 13.95 7.20 4.15
N ARG A 90 14.71 7.71 5.13
CA ARG A 90 15.23 6.90 6.25
C ARG A 90 14.10 6.23 7.02
N ASP A 91 13.03 6.96 7.31
CA ASP A 91 11.91 6.44 8.07
C ASP A 91 11.15 5.38 7.27
N GLN A 92 10.98 5.57 5.95
CA GLN A 92 10.43 4.52 5.07
C GLN A 92 11.30 3.25 5.08
N GLU A 93 12.62 3.38 4.91
CA GLU A 93 13.57 2.26 4.96
C GLU A 93 13.55 1.54 6.32
N HIS A 94 13.48 2.30 7.42
CA HIS A 94 13.33 1.75 8.77
C HIS A 94 12.04 0.96 8.93
N LEU A 95 10.91 1.47 8.43
CA LEU A 95 9.63 0.79 8.54
C LEU A 95 9.58 -0.51 7.72
N ILE A 96 10.12 -0.51 6.49
CA ILE A 96 10.06 -1.70 5.62
C ILE A 96 11.03 -2.81 6.05
N THR A 97 12.02 -2.53 6.88
CA THR A 97 12.95 -3.53 7.42
C THR A 97 12.47 -4.16 8.72
N LYS A 98 11.43 -3.62 9.36
CA LYS A 98 10.85 -4.18 10.58
C LYS A 98 10.04 -5.45 10.29
N LYS A 99 10.37 -6.52 11.02
CA LYS A 99 9.61 -7.78 10.99
C LYS A 99 8.17 -7.61 11.51
N ASN A 100 8.00 -6.83 12.58
CA ASN A 100 6.72 -6.51 13.20
C ASN A 100 6.50 -4.99 13.10
N GLY A 101 6.06 -4.54 11.92
CA GLY A 101 5.82 -3.13 11.61
C GLY A 101 4.38 -2.89 11.14
N PHE A 102 4.21 -1.85 10.34
CA PHE A 102 2.97 -1.63 9.58
C PHE A 102 2.78 -2.75 8.55
N ASP A 103 1.55 -2.92 8.08
CA ASP A 103 1.19 -3.90 7.03
C ASP A 103 1.17 -3.28 5.63
N TYR A 104 1.20 -1.94 5.58
CA TYR A 104 1.26 -1.14 4.35
C TYR A 104 2.18 0.05 4.58
N VAL A 105 3.07 0.33 3.62
CA VAL A 105 3.91 1.54 3.60
C VAL A 105 3.98 2.08 2.19
N GLU A 106 3.55 3.33 1.99
CA GLU A 106 3.75 4.10 0.76
C GLU A 106 4.12 5.55 1.10
N GLY A 107 4.39 6.34 0.07
CA GLY A 107 4.52 7.76 0.25
C GLY A 107 4.33 8.55 -1.03
N PHE A 108 4.10 9.84 -0.86
CA PHE A 108 3.78 10.77 -1.95
C PHE A 108 4.58 12.06 -1.78
N VAL A 109 5.09 12.60 -2.89
CA VAL A 109 5.68 13.94 -2.91
C VAL A 109 4.57 14.93 -3.24
N THR A 110 4.42 15.97 -2.40
CA THR A 110 3.51 17.07 -2.68
C THR A 110 4.29 18.35 -2.91
N VAL A 111 4.13 18.94 -4.08
CA VAL A 111 4.81 20.18 -4.49
C VAL A 111 3.79 21.31 -4.52
N ASN A 112 4.09 22.42 -3.85
CA ASN A 112 3.35 23.68 -3.93
C ASN A 112 1.82 23.56 -3.72
N ARG A 113 1.39 22.73 -2.76
CA ARG A 113 -0.03 22.67 -2.34
C ARG A 113 -0.22 23.32 -0.98
N THR A 114 -1.15 24.26 -0.90
CA THR A 114 -1.48 25.01 0.32
C THR A 114 -2.45 24.26 1.24
N ASP A 115 -3.40 23.51 0.67
CA ASP A 115 -4.58 23.01 1.42
C ASP A 115 -4.51 21.49 1.67
N LEU A 116 -3.30 20.97 1.89
CA LEU A 116 -3.03 19.53 2.04
C LEU A 116 -3.86 18.89 3.16
N LEU A 117 -3.81 19.48 4.36
CA LEU A 117 -4.48 18.92 5.54
C LEU A 117 -6.01 19.09 5.47
N ASP A 118 -6.51 20.16 4.87
CA ASP A 118 -7.95 20.37 4.69
C ASP A 118 -8.58 19.30 3.79
N ASN A 119 -7.86 18.88 2.75
CA ASN A 119 -8.29 17.76 1.91
C ASN A 119 -8.30 16.42 2.66
N TRP A 120 -7.50 16.26 3.72
CA TRP A 120 -7.50 15.03 4.51
C TRP A 120 -8.64 15.00 5.53
N ARG A 121 -9.08 16.15 6.03
CA ARG A 121 -10.17 16.26 7.03
C ARG A 121 -11.49 15.66 6.57
N SER A 122 -11.70 15.45 5.26
CA SER A 122 -12.90 14.76 4.76
C SER A 122 -12.92 13.25 5.05
N SER A 123 -11.77 12.66 5.37
CA SER A 123 -11.62 11.19 5.49
C SER A 123 -10.72 10.74 6.65
N PHE A 124 -10.03 11.68 7.30
CA PHE A 124 -9.14 11.44 8.42
C PHE A 124 -9.34 12.48 9.53
N SER A 125 -9.09 12.04 10.76
CA SER A 125 -9.12 12.88 11.95
C SER A 125 -7.70 13.27 12.37
N PRO A 126 -7.41 14.55 12.65
CA PRO A 126 -6.12 14.96 13.21
C PRO A 126 -5.99 14.51 14.67
N HIS A 127 -4.79 14.06 15.06
CA HIS A 127 -4.50 13.76 16.46
C HIS A 127 -4.30 15.03 17.30
N ASP A 128 -3.73 16.08 16.72
CA ASP A 128 -3.66 17.43 17.29
C ASP A 128 -4.43 18.40 16.38
N SER A 129 -5.70 18.64 16.72
CA SER A 129 -6.58 19.52 15.95
C SER A 129 -6.07 20.97 15.89
N ILE A 130 -5.47 21.46 16.98
CA ILE A 130 -5.00 22.85 17.08
C ILE A 130 -3.74 23.02 16.24
N GLY A 131 -2.73 22.17 16.44
CA GLY A 131 -1.50 22.19 15.64
C GLY A 131 -1.78 21.99 14.15
N ALA A 132 -2.68 21.07 13.81
CA ALA A 132 -3.07 20.82 12.42
C ALA A 132 -3.77 22.04 11.77
N SER A 133 -4.47 22.88 12.55
CA SER A 133 -5.11 24.10 12.04
C SER A 133 -4.11 25.25 11.82
N GLN A 134 -3.00 25.24 12.56
CA GLN A 134 -1.95 26.26 12.47
C GLN A 134 -0.87 25.92 11.45
N PHE A 135 -0.76 24.65 11.07
CA PHE A 135 0.20 24.18 10.08
C PHE A 135 -0.02 24.86 8.72
N LYS A 136 1.07 25.41 8.16
CA LYS A 136 1.09 25.99 6.81
C LYS A 136 2.18 25.30 6.01
N SER A 137 1.84 24.82 4.81
CA SER A 137 2.84 24.23 3.90
C SER A 137 3.75 25.27 3.26
N GLU A 138 3.35 26.55 3.25
CA GLU A 138 4.09 27.68 2.68
C GLU A 138 4.53 27.47 1.20
N GLY A 139 3.80 26.64 0.45
CA GLY A 139 4.16 26.30 -0.94
C GLY A 139 5.43 25.44 -1.08
N LYS A 140 5.99 24.95 0.03
CA LYS A 140 7.18 24.09 0.04
C LYS A 140 6.85 22.69 -0.48
N THR A 141 7.88 21.97 -0.90
CA THR A 141 7.78 20.53 -1.16
C THR A 141 7.70 19.80 0.17
N LEU A 142 6.69 18.94 0.31
CA LEU A 142 6.47 18.10 1.49
C LEU A 142 6.37 16.64 1.06
N TYR A 143 6.74 15.74 1.96
CA TYR A 143 6.70 14.30 1.73
C TYR A 143 5.67 13.68 2.68
N CYS A 144 4.69 13.00 2.12
CA CYS A 144 3.67 12.29 2.89
C CYS A 144 4.08 10.83 3.03
N LEU A 145 4.17 10.37 4.27
CA LEU A 145 4.24 8.95 4.59
C LEU A 145 2.82 8.45 4.85
N GLU A 146 2.42 7.39 4.14
CA GLU A 146 1.14 6.70 4.32
C GLU A 146 1.41 5.29 4.84
N VAL A 147 0.88 4.98 6.02
CA VAL A 147 1.07 3.67 6.66
C VAL A 147 -0.25 3.10 7.16
N VAL A 148 -0.35 1.76 7.18
CA VAL A 148 -1.56 1.08 7.65
C VAL A 148 -1.21 -0.09 8.55
N LYS A 149 -1.97 -0.24 9.64
CA LYS A 149 -1.91 -1.40 10.52
C LYS A 149 -3.23 -2.16 10.46
N TYR A 150 -3.18 -3.46 10.22
CA TYR A 150 -4.36 -4.32 10.19
C TYR A 150 -4.71 -4.79 11.59
N PHE A 151 -6.01 -4.89 11.91
CA PHE A 151 -6.45 -5.38 13.21
C PHE A 151 -7.87 -5.96 13.18
N ASN A 152 -8.17 -6.78 14.19
CA ASN A 152 -9.53 -7.19 14.51
C ASN A 152 -10.02 -6.41 15.74
N LEU A 153 -11.34 -6.26 15.89
CA LEU A 153 -11.94 -5.45 16.95
C LEU A 153 -11.50 -5.85 18.37
N GLU A 154 -11.23 -7.13 18.59
CA GLU A 154 -10.75 -7.68 19.86
C GLU A 154 -9.33 -7.21 20.23
N GLU A 155 -8.52 -6.83 19.23
CA GLU A 155 -7.11 -6.47 19.36
C GLU A 155 -6.88 -4.95 19.31
N ALA A 156 -7.93 -4.14 19.17
CA ALA A 156 -7.84 -2.71 18.91
C ALA A 156 -6.94 -1.96 19.91
N ASN A 157 -7.06 -2.27 21.21
CA ASN A 157 -6.23 -1.63 22.24
C ASN A 157 -4.76 -1.98 22.10
N SER A 158 -4.42 -3.25 21.86
CA SER A 158 -3.03 -3.66 21.64
C SER A 158 -2.45 -3.08 20.35
N THR A 159 -3.25 -3.04 19.27
CA THR A 159 -2.86 -2.41 18.01
C THR A 159 -2.56 -0.93 18.18
N ASN A 160 -3.36 -0.21 18.97
CA ASN A 160 -3.13 1.21 19.25
C ASN A 160 -1.78 1.45 19.93
N LEU A 161 -1.45 0.66 20.95
CA LEU A 161 -0.15 0.75 21.64
C LEU A 161 1.03 0.41 20.70
N GLU A 162 0.86 -0.58 19.82
CA GLU A 162 1.89 -0.93 18.83
C GLU A 162 2.10 0.20 17.82
N VAL A 163 1.01 0.80 17.32
CA VAL A 163 1.05 1.93 16.40
C VAL A 163 1.73 3.14 17.04
N GLU A 164 1.38 3.50 18.28
CA GLU A 164 2.01 4.60 19.01
C GLU A 164 3.52 4.38 19.17
N LYS A 165 3.91 3.14 19.53
CA LYS A 165 5.32 2.77 19.61
C LYS A 165 6.02 2.93 18.27
N LEU A 166 5.45 2.42 17.17
CA LEU A 166 6.04 2.53 15.84
C LEU A 166 6.16 4.00 15.40
N LEU A 167 5.15 4.82 15.65
CA LEU A 167 5.17 6.25 15.32
C LEU A 167 6.18 7.03 16.17
N SER A 168 6.43 6.62 17.42
CA SER A 168 7.40 7.29 18.30
C SER A 168 8.85 7.17 17.81
N GLU A 169 9.13 6.23 16.92
CA GLU A 169 10.45 6.02 16.31
C GLU A 169 10.68 6.91 15.07
N LEU A 170 9.67 7.66 14.63
CA LEU A 170 9.69 8.42 13.37
C LEU A 170 9.90 9.92 13.60
N SER A 171 10.41 10.60 12.57
CA SER A 171 10.80 12.01 12.58
C SER A 171 9.84 12.93 11.82
N TYR A 172 8.56 12.55 11.69
CA TYR A 172 7.55 13.36 11.00
C TYR A 172 7.17 14.63 11.78
N ILE A 173 6.47 15.56 11.14
CA ILE A 173 5.97 16.79 11.78
C ILE A 173 4.75 16.43 12.66
N PRO A 174 4.83 16.51 14.01
CA PRO A 174 3.82 15.92 14.89
C PRO A 174 2.38 16.43 14.67
N SER A 175 2.24 17.73 14.36
CA SER A 175 0.93 18.36 14.11
C SER A 175 0.24 17.88 12.82
N THR A 176 0.92 17.09 12.00
CA THR A 176 0.41 16.56 10.73
C THR A 176 0.00 15.10 10.81
N LEU A 177 -0.07 14.52 12.02
CA LEU A 177 -0.57 13.18 12.25
C LEU A 177 -2.09 13.12 12.09
N PHE A 178 -2.52 12.43 11.04
CA PHE A 178 -3.91 12.16 10.73
C PHE A 178 -4.14 10.65 10.68
N SER A 179 -5.25 10.20 11.24
CA SER A 179 -5.62 8.79 11.23
C SER A 179 -7.10 8.59 10.94
N SER A 180 -7.43 7.41 10.44
CA SER A 180 -8.79 6.95 10.19
C SER A 180 -8.86 5.45 10.44
N GLU A 181 -10.02 4.98 10.90
CA GLU A 181 -10.30 3.56 11.03
C GLU A 181 -11.43 3.19 10.09
N VAL A 182 -11.13 2.30 9.15
CA VAL A 182 -12.06 1.87 8.09
C VAL A 182 -11.99 0.35 7.95
N THR A 183 -12.95 -0.24 7.26
CA THR A 183 -12.90 -1.68 6.97
C THR A 183 -11.74 -1.99 6.01
N TYR A 184 -11.27 -3.24 6.04
CA TYR A 184 -10.20 -3.69 5.13
C TYR A 184 -10.56 -3.48 3.65
N ILE A 185 -11.81 -3.74 3.27
CA ILE A 185 -12.27 -3.57 1.89
C ILE A 185 -12.32 -2.09 1.47
N GLU A 186 -12.82 -1.20 2.33
CA GLU A 186 -12.83 0.24 2.03
C GLU A 186 -11.42 0.79 1.80
N PHE A 187 -10.44 0.33 2.57
CA PHE A 187 -9.05 0.73 2.35
C PHE A 187 -8.48 0.21 1.03
N LEU A 188 -8.72 -1.06 0.70
CA LEU A 188 -8.23 -1.64 -0.56
C LEU A 188 -8.87 -0.98 -1.79
N ASP A 189 -10.15 -0.61 -1.71
CA ASP A 189 -10.91 -0.01 -2.81
C ASP A 189 -10.91 1.53 -2.80
N ARG A 190 -10.09 2.16 -1.94
CA ARG A 190 -10.09 3.63 -1.74
C ARG A 190 -9.87 4.46 -3.01
N VAL A 191 -9.19 3.91 -4.01
CA VAL A 191 -8.93 4.59 -5.29
C VAL A 191 -10.18 4.61 -6.18
N HIS A 192 -11.09 3.64 -6.05
CA HIS A 192 -12.36 3.63 -6.77
C HIS A 192 -13.25 4.83 -6.37
N ILE A 193 -13.22 5.24 -5.10
CA ILE A 193 -13.91 6.46 -4.65
C ILE A 193 -13.37 7.71 -5.38
N ALA A 194 -12.05 7.79 -5.57
CA ALA A 194 -11.44 8.88 -6.32
C ALA A 194 -11.79 8.83 -7.82
N GLU A 195 -11.87 7.63 -8.40
CA GLU A 195 -12.32 7.41 -9.77
C GLU A 195 -13.75 7.94 -10.00
N ILE A 196 -14.71 7.59 -9.14
CA ILE A 196 -16.10 8.04 -9.24
C ILE A 196 -16.17 9.58 -9.19
N LYS A 197 -15.45 10.21 -8.25
CA LYS A 197 -15.41 11.68 -8.13
C LYS A 197 -14.84 12.38 -9.37
N ARG A 198 -14.02 11.70 -10.16
CA ARG A 198 -13.42 12.24 -11.39
C ARG A 198 -14.25 11.96 -12.65
N ARG A 199 -15.21 11.03 -12.57
CA ARG A 199 -16.15 10.73 -13.66
C ARG A 199 -17.36 11.67 -13.66
N ALA A 200 -17.73 12.21 -12.50
CA ALA A 200 -18.78 13.22 -12.33
C ALA A 200 -18.30 14.61 -12.80
#